data_AF-A0A924RCY7-F1
#
_entry.id   AF-A0A924RCY7-F1
#
_cell.length_a   1.000
_cell.length_b   1.000
_cell.length_c   1.000
_cell.angle_alpha   90.00
_cell.angle_beta   90.00
_cell.angle_gamma   90.00
#
_symmetry.space_group_name_H-M   'P 1'
#
loop_
_entity.id
_entity.type
_entity.pdbx_description
1 polymer ?
#
loop_
_entity_poly.entity_id
_entity_poly.type
_entity_poly.pdbx_seq_one_letter_code
_entity_poly.pdbx_strand_id
1 'polypeptide(L)'
;MLNRRIVIGLLASASALAVTPVSVAKDKHYHKNGGELLGQNLKKNGKHAVGKAGKETVVAEVSGGKVLGMTAGNLQVKKVMSKKKMAHNGSNGIHLAAYGDVQLAQNYEVYYGYCFYDGFDYYCYWFAAYEVYSLDGWDEYVIM
;
A
#
# COMPACT_ATOMS: atom_id res chain seq x y z
N MET A 1 11.09 -12.31 -79.91
CA MET A 1 11.51 -11.22 -79.01
C MET A 1 10.36 -10.88 -78.10
N LEU A 2 10.65 -10.79 -76.81
CA LEU A 2 9.76 -10.71 -75.66
C LEU A 2 8.99 -9.37 -75.64
N ASN A 3 7.71 -9.35 -75.29
CA ASN A 3 7.30 -8.56 -74.12
C ASN A 3 5.94 -8.96 -73.55
N ARG A 4 6.01 -9.69 -72.44
CA ARG A 4 4.92 -9.91 -71.49
C ARG A 4 4.67 -8.61 -70.73
N ARG A 5 3.52 -7.97 -70.90
CA ARG A 5 3.06 -6.92 -69.96
C ARG A 5 2.03 -7.52 -69.01
N ILE A 6 2.58 -8.03 -67.92
CA ILE A 6 1.91 -8.56 -66.74
C ILE A 6 1.32 -7.38 -65.97
N VAL A 7 0.00 -7.37 -65.78
CA VAL A 7 -0.67 -6.46 -64.84
C VAL A 7 -0.89 -7.24 -63.54
N ILE A 8 0.05 -7.10 -62.59
CA ILE A 8 -0.13 -7.59 -61.22
C ILE A 8 -0.79 -6.45 -60.44
N GLY A 9 -2.06 -6.65 -60.08
CA GLY A 9 -2.77 -5.81 -59.13
C GLY A 9 -2.17 -6.00 -57.74
N LEU A 10 -1.50 -4.96 -57.24
CA LEU A 10 -0.91 -4.93 -55.90
C LEU A 10 -2.03 -4.62 -54.89
N LEU A 11 -2.59 -5.65 -54.24
CA LEU A 11 -3.44 -5.47 -53.07
C LEU A 11 -2.54 -5.14 -51.87
N ALA A 12 -2.42 -3.84 -51.58
CA ALA A 12 -1.80 -3.36 -50.35
C ALA A 12 -2.76 -3.61 -49.17
N SER A 13 -2.63 -4.78 -48.52
CA SER A 13 -3.28 -5.04 -47.24
C SER A 13 -2.58 -4.22 -46.15
N ALA A 14 -3.13 -3.05 -45.85
CA ALA A 14 -2.75 -2.26 -44.68
C ALA A 14 -3.22 -2.99 -43.41
N SER A 15 -2.37 -3.84 -42.85
CA SER A 15 -2.57 -4.35 -41.49
C SER A 15 -2.32 -3.21 -40.51
N ALA A 16 -3.38 -2.52 -40.12
CA ALA A 16 -3.36 -1.57 -39.01
C ALA A 16 -3.03 -2.37 -37.73
N LEU A 17 -1.78 -2.27 -37.26
CA LEU A 17 -1.43 -2.69 -35.92
C LEU A 17 -2.13 -1.75 -34.96
N ALA A 18 -3.28 -2.17 -34.45
CA ALA A 18 -3.95 -1.53 -33.33
C ALA A 18 -3.04 -1.65 -32.11
N VAL A 19 -2.21 -0.64 -31.87
CA VAL A 19 -1.44 -0.53 -30.63
C VAL A 19 -2.42 -0.09 -29.55
N THR A 20 -3.05 -1.06 -28.89
CA THR A 20 -3.84 -0.79 -27.69
C THR A 20 -2.88 -0.29 -26.61
N PRO A 21 -3.08 0.90 -26.01
CA PRO A 21 -2.26 1.32 -24.89
C PRO A 21 -2.50 0.34 -23.73
N VAL A 22 -1.47 -0.41 -23.37
CA VAL A 22 -1.46 -1.17 -22.12
C VAL A 22 -1.39 -0.13 -21.00
N SER A 23 -2.52 0.17 -20.38
CA SER A 23 -2.51 0.90 -19.12
C SER A 23 -1.82 0.02 -18.09
N VAL A 24 -0.58 0.35 -17.72
CA VAL A 24 0.08 -0.20 -16.55
C VAL A 24 -0.77 0.24 -15.35
N ALA A 25 -1.62 -0.65 -14.86
CA ALA A 25 -2.38 -0.40 -13.64
C ALA A 25 -1.36 -0.20 -12.52
N LYS A 26 -1.41 0.96 -11.85
CA LYS A 26 -0.61 1.19 -10.66
C LYS A 26 -1.12 0.26 -9.55
N ASP A 27 -0.20 -0.38 -8.85
CA ASP A 27 -0.50 -1.16 -7.65
C ASP A 27 -1.40 -0.34 -6.73
N LYS A 28 -2.49 -0.92 -6.23
CA LYS A 28 -3.40 -0.19 -5.35
C LYS A 28 -2.86 -0.24 -3.93
N HIS A 29 -2.95 0.89 -3.24
CA HIS A 29 -2.58 0.98 -1.82
C HIS A 29 -3.83 1.00 -0.95
N TYR A 30 -4.02 -0.05 -0.15
CA TYR A 30 -5.07 -0.13 0.86
C TYR A 30 -4.53 0.36 2.20
N HIS A 31 -5.16 1.41 2.74
CA HIS A 31 -4.83 1.99 4.02
C HIS A 31 -5.86 1.58 5.08
N LYS A 32 -5.41 0.96 6.17
CA LYS A 32 -6.26 0.43 7.24
C LYS A 32 -5.84 1.00 8.59
N ASN A 33 -6.82 1.27 9.45
CA ASN A 33 -6.57 1.72 10.81
C ASN A 33 -6.26 0.49 11.68
N GLY A 34 -4.98 0.20 11.87
CA GLY A 34 -4.53 -0.96 12.62
C GLY A 34 -4.88 -0.88 14.11
N GLY A 35 -4.82 0.31 14.70
CA GLY A 35 -5.20 0.53 16.11
C GLY A 35 -6.67 0.21 16.35
N GLU A 36 -7.55 0.71 15.49
CA GLU A 36 -8.99 0.41 15.54
C GLU A 36 -9.28 -1.08 15.32
N LEU A 37 -8.59 -1.71 14.35
CA LEU A 37 -8.75 -3.13 14.07
C LEU A 37 -8.27 -4.04 15.21
N LEU A 38 -7.25 -3.61 15.96
CA LEU A 38 -6.84 -4.31 17.19
C LEU A 38 -7.82 -4.06 18.34
N GLY A 39 -8.31 -2.82 18.48
CA GLY A 39 -9.24 -2.44 19.53
C GLY A 39 -8.78 -2.89 20.91
N GLN A 40 -9.59 -3.72 21.58
CA GLN A 40 -9.25 -4.23 22.92
C GLN A 40 -8.03 -5.17 22.94
N ASN A 41 -7.67 -5.78 21.81
CA ASN A 41 -6.50 -6.67 21.74
C ASN A 41 -5.19 -5.92 21.92
N LEU A 42 -5.16 -4.59 21.69
CA LEU A 42 -3.99 -3.77 22.01
C LEU A 42 -3.64 -3.82 23.51
N LYS A 43 -4.62 -4.12 24.39
CA LYS A 43 -4.42 -4.26 25.85
C LYS A 43 -4.00 -5.66 26.28
N LYS A 44 -3.90 -6.62 25.35
CA LYS A 44 -3.60 -8.03 25.63
C LYS A 44 -2.29 -8.40 24.95
N ASN A 45 -1.31 -8.85 25.73
CA ASN A 45 -0.07 -9.33 25.15
C ASN A 45 -0.32 -10.59 24.30
N GLY A 46 0.44 -10.75 23.23
CA GLY A 46 0.38 -11.90 22.33
C GLY A 46 0.14 -11.53 20.87
N LYS A 47 -0.15 -12.55 20.06
CA LYS A 47 -0.36 -12.42 18.62
C LYS A 47 -1.86 -12.37 18.29
N HIS A 48 -2.28 -11.36 17.55
CA HIS A 48 -3.69 -11.10 17.23
C HIS A 48 -3.88 -10.90 15.73
N ALA A 49 -4.90 -11.53 15.17
CA ALA A 49 -5.29 -11.26 13.78
C ALA A 49 -5.91 -9.86 13.66
N VAL A 50 -5.47 -9.10 12.67
CA VAL A 50 -5.87 -7.69 12.43
C VAL A 50 -6.61 -7.54 11.11
N GLY A 51 -6.37 -8.44 10.15
CA GLY A 51 -7.04 -8.41 8.86
C GLY A 51 -6.38 -9.31 7.81
N LYS A 52 -6.47 -8.90 6.55
CA LYS A 52 -5.93 -9.59 5.38
C LYS A 52 -4.99 -8.70 4.54
N ALA A 53 -3.96 -9.31 3.97
CA ALA A 53 -3.13 -8.76 2.90
C ALA A 53 -3.13 -9.79 1.76
N GLY A 54 -3.84 -9.48 0.68
CA GLY A 54 -4.24 -10.49 -0.29
C GLY A 54 -4.97 -11.65 0.39
N LYS A 55 -4.41 -12.86 0.25
CA LYS A 55 -4.94 -14.10 0.85
C LYS A 55 -4.45 -14.33 2.29
N GLU A 56 -3.35 -13.70 2.68
CA GLU A 56 -2.68 -13.93 3.95
C GLU A 56 -3.37 -13.23 5.12
N THR A 57 -3.41 -13.90 6.27
CA THR A 57 -3.87 -13.28 7.53
C THR A 57 -2.76 -12.41 8.10
N VAL A 58 -3.08 -11.15 8.34
CA VAL A 58 -2.19 -10.19 8.99
C VAL A 58 -2.32 -10.34 10.50
N VAL A 59 -1.19 -10.60 11.16
CA VAL A 59 -1.09 -10.82 12.60
C VAL A 59 -0.19 -9.74 13.20
N ALA A 60 -0.67 -9.04 14.21
CA ALA A 60 0.13 -8.13 15.02
C ALA A 60 0.57 -8.80 16.32
N GLU A 61 1.83 -8.60 16.68
CA GLU A 61 2.37 -8.97 17.97
C GLU A 61 2.30 -7.77 18.91
N VAL A 62 1.56 -7.92 20.00
CA VAL A 62 1.32 -6.88 21.00
C VAL A 62 2.04 -7.23 22.29
N SER A 63 2.71 -6.24 22.87
CA SER A 63 3.31 -6.32 24.20
C SER A 63 3.20 -4.98 24.90
N GLY A 64 2.81 -4.98 26.18
CA GLY A 64 2.78 -3.78 27.01
C GLY A 64 1.88 -2.66 26.48
N GLY A 65 0.79 -3.01 25.79
CA GLY A 65 -0.10 -2.01 25.21
C GLY A 65 0.30 -1.50 23.82
N LYS A 66 1.33 -2.07 23.20
CA LYS A 66 1.90 -1.59 21.93
C LYS A 66 2.20 -2.71 20.97
N VAL A 67 2.17 -2.40 19.68
CA VAL A 67 2.58 -3.29 18.59
C VAL A 67 4.11 -3.34 18.52
N LEU A 68 4.66 -4.54 18.67
CA LEU A 68 6.08 -4.84 18.47
C LEU A 68 6.41 -5.07 16.99
N GLY A 69 5.50 -5.74 16.28
CA GLY A 69 5.68 -6.11 14.89
C GLY A 69 4.43 -6.71 14.28
N MET A 70 4.44 -6.85 12.96
CA MET A 70 3.36 -7.48 12.22
C MET A 70 3.93 -8.46 11.19
N THR A 71 3.15 -9.50 10.89
CA THR A 71 3.48 -10.55 9.90
C THR A 71 2.24 -10.89 9.09
N ALA A 72 2.44 -11.39 7.86
CA ALA A 72 1.37 -11.86 7.00
C ALA A 72 1.86 -13.03 6.15
N GLY A 73 1.74 -14.26 6.68
CA GLY A 73 2.31 -15.44 6.04
C GLY A 73 3.81 -15.25 5.73
N ASN A 74 4.19 -15.46 4.47
CA ASN A 74 5.56 -15.25 3.98
C ASN A 74 5.76 -13.88 3.29
N LEU A 75 4.77 -12.97 3.35
CA LEU A 75 4.90 -11.65 2.74
C LEU A 75 5.93 -10.81 3.50
N GLN A 76 6.76 -10.09 2.75
CA GLN A 76 7.71 -9.14 3.32
C GLN A 76 6.96 -7.96 3.92
N VAL A 77 7.37 -7.56 5.12
CA VAL A 77 6.84 -6.38 5.81
C VAL A 77 7.75 -5.18 5.57
N LYS A 78 7.18 -4.09 5.06
CA LYS A 78 7.85 -2.79 5.00
C LYS A 78 7.33 -1.90 6.12
N LYS A 79 8.25 -1.43 6.96
CA LYS A 79 7.98 -0.47 8.03
C LYS A 79 8.11 0.94 7.47
N VAL A 80 7.04 1.71 7.54
CA VAL A 80 7.00 3.09 7.03
C VAL A 80 6.43 4.06 8.06
N MET A 81 6.79 5.32 7.97
CA MET A 81 6.23 6.38 8.80
C MET A 81 5.74 7.55 7.96
N SER A 82 4.75 8.27 8.47
CA SER A 82 4.25 9.49 7.83
C SER A 82 3.84 10.52 8.88
N LYS A 83 4.00 11.79 8.54
CA LYS A 83 3.42 12.92 9.30
C LYS A 83 1.98 13.22 8.89
N LYS A 84 1.49 12.56 7.83
CA LYS A 84 0.09 12.66 7.40
C LYS A 84 -0.76 11.78 8.32
N LYS A 85 -2.00 12.19 8.54
CA LYS A 85 -2.96 11.40 9.30
C LYS A 85 -3.29 10.10 8.57
N MET A 86 -2.74 9.00 9.05
CA MET A 86 -2.91 7.68 8.45
C MET A 86 -3.75 6.71 9.28
N ALA A 87 -4.08 7.05 10.52
CA ALA A 87 -5.05 6.34 11.33
C ALA A 87 -6.18 7.32 11.70
N HIS A 88 -7.43 6.97 11.41
CA HIS A 88 -8.60 7.77 11.75
C HIS A 88 -9.74 6.85 12.17
N ASN A 89 -10.39 7.17 13.30
CA ASN A 89 -11.62 6.53 13.72
C ASN A 89 -12.79 7.13 12.94
N GLY A 90 -13.40 6.35 12.05
CA GLY A 90 -14.54 6.76 11.25
C GLY A 90 -14.72 5.87 10.03
N SER A 91 -15.96 5.47 9.75
CA SER A 91 -16.37 4.38 8.84
C SER A 91 -16.07 4.57 7.35
N ASN A 92 -15.19 5.49 6.95
CA ASN A 92 -14.76 5.67 5.56
C ASN A 92 -13.23 5.66 5.55
N GLY A 93 -12.65 4.76 4.74
CA GLY A 93 -11.23 4.44 4.72
C GLY A 93 -10.30 5.66 4.77
N ILE A 94 -9.11 5.46 5.33
CA ILE A 94 -8.10 6.50 5.49
C ILE A 94 -7.78 7.12 4.12
N HIS A 95 -8.24 8.35 3.90
CA HIS A 95 -7.92 9.15 2.73
C HIS A 95 -6.70 10.02 3.05
N LEU A 96 -5.65 9.88 2.24
CA LEU A 96 -4.40 10.60 2.38
C LEU A 96 -4.60 12.09 2.02
N ALA A 97 -4.70 12.97 3.03
CA ALA A 97 -4.76 14.41 2.79
C ALA A 97 -3.39 14.96 2.34
N ALA A 98 -3.38 15.68 1.21
CA ALA A 98 -2.21 16.38 0.69
C ALA A 98 -1.88 17.64 1.51
N TYR A 99 -0.60 18.00 1.51
CA TYR A 99 0.09 18.96 2.38
C TYR A 99 -0.44 20.40 2.34
N GLY A 100 -0.41 21.09 3.48
CA GLY A 100 -0.49 22.56 3.62
C GLY A 100 0.45 23.03 4.72
N ASP A 101 1.07 24.20 4.53
CA ASP A 101 2.18 24.76 5.34
C ASP A 101 1.90 24.85 6.84
N VAL A 102 2.83 24.39 7.68
CA VAL A 102 2.71 24.40 9.15
C VAL A 102 3.85 25.16 9.81
N GLN A 103 3.48 26.24 10.51
CA GLN A 103 4.34 26.97 11.44
C GLN A 103 4.55 26.21 12.77
N LEU A 104 5.69 26.52 13.38
CA LEU A 104 6.35 25.88 14.51
C LEU A 104 5.52 25.83 15.82
N ALA A 105 4.88 24.69 16.08
CA ALA A 105 4.59 24.15 17.41
C ALA A 105 4.50 22.61 17.30
N GLN A 106 5.62 21.92 17.48
CA GLN A 106 5.82 20.54 17.03
C GLN A 106 5.19 19.47 17.94
N ASN A 107 3.86 19.32 17.89
CA ASN A 107 3.20 18.02 18.12
C ASN A 107 3.15 17.29 16.77
N TYR A 108 4.29 16.81 16.26
CA TYR A 108 4.30 15.95 15.08
C TYR A 108 3.66 14.62 15.45
N GLU A 109 2.38 14.46 15.17
CA GLU A 109 1.73 13.16 15.24
C GLU A 109 2.29 12.29 14.10
N VAL A 110 3.36 11.56 14.40
CA VAL A 110 3.92 10.57 13.48
C VAL A 110 3.05 9.32 13.53
N TYR A 111 2.68 8.84 12.35
CA TYR A 111 1.95 7.60 12.18
C TYR A 111 2.88 6.54 11.63
N TYR A 112 2.76 5.33 12.18
CA TYR A 112 3.60 4.18 11.82
C TYR A 112 2.77 3.15 11.07
N GLY A 113 3.28 2.68 9.95
CA GLY A 113 2.61 1.78 9.02
C GLY A 113 3.40 0.49 8.81
N TYR A 114 2.72 -0.64 8.90
CA TYR A 114 3.24 -1.92 8.42
C TYR A 114 2.56 -2.25 7.10
N CYS A 115 3.32 -2.23 6.01
CA CYS A 115 2.84 -2.47 4.66
C CYS A 115 3.28 -3.84 4.15
N PHE A 116 2.36 -4.56 3.51
CA PHE A 116 2.58 -5.86 2.89
C PHE A 116 2.24 -5.79 1.41
N TYR A 117 3.13 -6.27 0.54
CA TYR A 117 2.87 -6.42 -0.89
C TYR A 117 2.55 -7.88 -1.18
N ASP A 118 1.42 -8.14 -1.85
CA ASP A 118 1.00 -9.51 -2.17
C ASP A 118 1.37 -9.95 -3.61
N GLY A 119 2.11 -9.11 -4.34
CA GLY A 119 2.41 -9.30 -5.75
C GLY A 119 1.53 -8.46 -6.70
N PHE A 120 0.49 -7.81 -6.17
CA PHE A 120 -0.42 -6.96 -6.94
C PHE A 120 -0.69 -5.64 -6.24
N ASP A 121 -1.01 -5.69 -4.95
CA ASP A 121 -1.45 -4.53 -4.18
C ASP A 121 -0.66 -4.39 -2.86
N TYR A 122 -0.59 -3.16 -2.36
CA TYR A 122 -0.03 -2.85 -1.04
C TYR A 122 -1.13 -2.76 0.02
N TYR A 123 -0.91 -3.40 1.16
CA TYR A 123 -1.82 -3.37 2.31
C TYR A 123 -1.10 -2.80 3.54
N CYS A 124 -1.41 -1.56 3.89
CA CYS A 124 -0.76 -0.83 4.98
C CYS A 124 -1.69 -0.70 6.20
N TYR A 125 -1.21 -1.16 7.35
CA TYR A 125 -1.88 -1.05 8.64
C TYR A 125 -1.20 0.04 9.47
N TRP A 126 -1.95 1.10 9.75
CA TRP A 126 -1.44 2.33 10.37
C TRP A 126 -1.85 2.44 11.82
N PHE A 127 -0.95 3.02 12.61
CA PHE A 127 -1.07 3.18 14.04
C PHE A 127 -0.59 4.58 14.45
N ALA A 128 -1.13 5.09 15.55
CA ALA A 128 -0.58 6.28 16.18
C ALA A 128 0.75 5.98 16.88
N ALA A 129 1.60 6.99 17.05
CA ALA A 129 2.93 6.82 17.67
C ALA A 129 2.93 6.11 19.03
N TYR A 130 1.90 6.35 19.85
CA TYR A 130 1.81 5.76 21.19
C TYR A 130 1.42 4.26 21.17
N GLU A 131 0.95 3.74 20.04
CA GLU A 131 0.48 2.36 19.89
C GLU A 131 1.56 1.41 19.37
N VAL A 132 2.74 1.92 19.00
CA VAL A 132 3.82 1.14 18.37
C VAL A 132 5.14 1.33 19.12
N TYR A 133 5.96 0.28 19.12
CA TYR A 133 7.38 0.43 19.45
C TYR A 133 8.14 1.00 18.25
N SER A 134 8.41 2.31 18.29
CA SER A 134 9.04 3.08 17.23
C SER A 134 10.58 3.02 17.22
N LEU A 135 11.18 1.88 17.56
CA LEU A 135 12.63 1.70 17.41
C LEU A 135 13.03 1.84 15.92
N ASP A 136 14.33 2.07 15.65
CA ASP A 136 14.86 2.34 14.31
C ASP A 136 14.37 1.40 13.19
N GLY A 137 14.47 1.86 11.94
CA GLY A 137 14.11 1.08 10.75
C GLY A 137 12.72 1.41 10.17
N TRP A 138 12.34 2.68 10.21
CA TRP A 138 11.12 3.20 9.57
C TRP A 138 11.48 4.11 8.40
N ASP A 139 11.02 3.76 7.20
CA ASP A 139 11.22 4.59 6.02
C ASP A 139 10.12 5.65 5.90
N GLU A 140 10.40 6.79 5.28
CA GLU A 140 9.33 7.73 4.95
C GLU A 140 8.37 7.10 3.93
N TYR A 141 7.07 7.20 4.21
CA TYR A 141 6.05 6.73 3.29
C TYR A 141 5.92 7.67 2.09
N VAL A 142 6.33 7.16 0.93
CA VAL A 142 6.16 7.82 -0.36
C VAL A 142 5.01 7.12 -1.10
N ILE A 143 4.08 7.91 -1.64
CA ILE A 143 3.03 7.41 -2.54
C ILE A 143 3.73 6.96 -3.82
N MET A 144 3.64 5.67 -4.16
CA MET A 144 4.20 5.12 -5.40
C MET A 144 3.15 5.19 -6.53
#